data_AF-R4VYT2-F1
#
_entry.id   AF-R4VYT2-F1
#
_cell.length_a   1.000
_cell.length_b   1.000
_cell.length_c   1.000
_cell.angle_alpha   90.00
_cell.angle_beta   90.00
_cell.angle_gamma   90.00
#
_symmetry.space_group_name_H-M   'P 1'
#
loop_
_entity.id
_entity.type
_entity.pdbx_description
1 polymer ?
#
loop_
_entity_poly.entity_id
_entity_poly.type
_entity_poly.pdbx_seq_one_letter_code
_entity_poly.pdbx_strand_id
1 'polypeptide(L)'
;MAGRSGPGRAIARPAAAGTESVGDAVPRVVERVVYRDGDVDGAVDVAIVYEIPDAVSKLAFWIERPTVSVVATDGFDRSDVGGYTWQGSVDGPAFEWDGSGDRATVICRQPLTADDPSTYGAGTDDWALCLRPRTHTRWRYRGTEPRIDRRAAVRGVGIAGEQFVCLGEHAIAKRRVDAETVRLVVPAAATPSTAPDRILDSLAAASEHLDVGGRSDLVTVFVAPTDGACWAHRGLSLGPDARVNDDAALAAPTNIWVHEYVHTRQDRTATTAATEWLLEATAEYYALTQAFERGAIDFPTYRQVLERGVGEDSPEVVLADPSTWADDAQYRTGALVVAALDRRIRAASGGETTFQAVLRTWNAAAPAPFDATAFADAVERAGGPAARAAAIAYTETPTTPRPWSASTHAATFDVSPADCEAAGSPLDADQSGWTTADRVGDVAIDRAAPRHR
;
A
#
# COMPACT_ATOMS: atom_id res chain seq x y z
N MET A 1 31.53 51.67 59.48
CA MET A 1 32.81 52.00 58.80
C MET A 1 33.04 50.91 57.76
N ALA A 2 32.90 51.18 56.46
CA ALA A 2 34.01 51.48 55.53
C ALA A 2 35.17 50.47 55.68
N GLY A 3 35.63 49.71 54.69
CA GLY A 3 35.33 49.62 53.26
C GLY A 3 36.26 48.60 52.55
N ARG A 4 35.85 48.22 51.33
CA ARG A 4 36.63 48.02 50.10
C ARG A 4 37.75 46.96 49.95
N SER A 5 37.52 46.15 48.90
CA SER A 5 38.44 45.75 47.81
C SER A 5 39.32 44.49 47.92
N GLY A 6 39.07 43.55 46.99
CA GLY A 6 40.10 42.74 46.32
C GLY A 6 39.71 41.27 46.05
N PRO A 7 39.37 40.87 44.80
CA PRO A 7 39.34 39.46 44.41
C PRO A 7 40.69 39.06 43.80
N GLY A 8 41.35 38.07 44.40
CA GLY A 8 42.65 37.55 43.99
C GLY A 8 42.73 36.03 44.07
N ARG A 9 42.10 35.37 43.09
CA ARG A 9 42.49 34.11 42.42
C ARG A 9 43.09 32.98 43.29
N ALA A 10 42.27 32.00 43.65
CA ALA A 10 42.70 30.61 43.88
C ALA A 10 42.16 29.72 42.76
N ILE A 11 43.06 28.93 42.16
CA ILE A 11 42.85 28.12 40.97
C ILE A 11 42.03 26.88 41.37
N ALA A 12 40.83 26.74 40.83
CA ALA A 12 39.99 25.56 41.02
C ALA A 12 40.53 24.37 40.22
N ARG A 13 40.75 23.23 40.89
CA ARG A 13 40.90 21.92 40.24
C ARG A 13 39.57 21.59 39.54
N PRO A 14 39.56 21.04 38.32
CA PRO A 14 38.33 20.58 37.72
C PRO A 14 37.77 19.41 38.55
N ALA A 15 36.51 19.54 38.95
CA ALA A 15 35.72 18.42 39.43
C ALA A 15 35.60 17.40 38.30
N ALA A 16 35.83 16.13 38.62
CA ALA A 16 35.62 15.03 37.70
C ALA A 16 34.18 15.08 37.17
N ALA A 17 34.06 15.16 35.84
CA ALA A 17 32.79 14.95 35.16
C ALA A 17 32.32 13.53 35.51
N GLY A 18 31.13 13.45 36.12
CA GLY A 18 30.44 12.18 36.29
C GLY A 18 30.25 11.56 34.92
N THR A 19 30.72 10.34 34.76
CA THR A 19 30.36 9.45 33.67
C THR A 19 28.84 9.28 33.70
N GLU A 20 28.14 9.92 32.76
CA GLU A 20 26.82 9.48 32.35
C GLU A 20 26.91 8.01 31.97
N SER A 21 26.08 7.17 32.59
CA SER A 21 25.96 5.78 32.21
C SER A 21 25.48 5.74 30.76
N VAL A 22 26.34 5.28 29.86
CA VAL A 22 25.94 4.83 28.52
C VAL A 22 24.95 3.68 28.76
N GLY A 23 23.66 3.96 28.61
CA GLY A 23 22.65 2.92 28.59
C GLY A 23 23.02 1.95 27.47
N ASP A 24 23.11 0.67 27.80
CA ASP A 24 23.55 -0.39 26.89
C ASP A 24 22.68 -0.34 25.61
N ALA A 25 23.26 0.15 24.52
CA ALA A 25 22.52 0.37 23.29
C ALA A 25 22.12 -0.99 22.73
N VAL A 26 20.81 -1.22 22.54
CA VAL A 26 20.29 -2.47 21.97
C VAL A 26 21.04 -2.75 20.65
N PRO A 27 21.73 -3.90 20.50
CA PRO A 27 22.46 -4.24 19.28
C PRO A 27 21.57 -4.16 18.05
N ARG A 28 22.13 -3.78 16.89
CA ARG A 28 21.38 -3.64 15.65
C ARG A 28 22.02 -4.43 14.51
N VAL A 29 21.22 -5.25 13.86
CA VAL A 29 21.51 -5.77 12.52
C VAL A 29 21.04 -4.70 11.52
N VAL A 30 21.93 -4.19 10.68
CA VAL A 30 21.56 -3.20 9.65
C VAL A 30 21.51 -3.91 8.31
N GLU A 31 20.33 -3.94 7.69
CA GLU A 31 20.17 -4.32 6.29
C GLU A 31 20.13 -3.07 5.43
N ARG A 32 20.97 -3.02 4.39
CA ARG A 32 20.96 -1.98 3.39
C ARG A 32 20.80 -2.57 2.00
N VAL A 33 19.73 -2.20 1.33
CA VAL A 33 19.51 -2.46 -0.10
C VAL A 33 20.08 -1.29 -0.90
N VAL A 34 21.02 -1.56 -1.79
CA VAL A 34 21.71 -0.54 -2.58
C VAL A 34 21.55 -0.83 -4.07
N TYR A 35 20.83 0.02 -4.77
CA TYR A 35 20.75 -0.01 -6.22
C TYR A 35 21.96 0.70 -6.82
N ARG A 36 22.51 0.14 -7.90
CA ARG A 36 23.66 0.71 -8.61
C ARG A 36 23.17 1.38 -9.90
N ASP A 37 23.69 2.57 -10.19
CA ASP A 37 23.71 3.09 -11.55
C ASP A 37 24.35 2.05 -12.48
N GLY A 38 23.66 1.75 -13.57
CA GLY A 38 24.10 0.79 -14.57
C GLY A 38 23.19 0.83 -15.78
N ASP A 39 23.69 0.30 -16.89
CA ASP A 39 22.95 0.01 -18.11
C ASP A 39 21.74 -0.86 -17.75
N VAL A 40 20.53 -0.32 -17.91
CA VAL A 40 19.28 -0.97 -17.51
C VAL A 40 18.80 -1.81 -18.69
N ASP A 41 19.67 -2.68 -19.21
CA ASP A 41 19.37 -3.60 -20.31
C ASP A 41 18.40 -4.69 -19.82
N GLY A 42 17.15 -4.30 -19.60
CA GLY A 42 16.08 -5.12 -19.05
C GLY A 42 16.30 -5.57 -17.60
N ALA A 43 17.26 -5.01 -16.85
CA ALA A 43 17.52 -5.43 -15.47
C ALA A 43 18.21 -4.34 -14.62
N VAL A 44 18.05 -4.41 -13.29
CA VAL A 44 18.79 -3.59 -12.32
C VAL A 44 19.66 -4.44 -11.40
N ASP A 45 20.88 -3.97 -11.13
CA ASP A 45 21.76 -4.58 -10.15
C ASP A 45 21.49 -4.02 -8.75
N VAL A 46 21.22 -4.94 -7.81
CA VAL A 46 20.90 -4.63 -6.42
C VAL A 46 21.85 -5.36 -5.48
N ALA A 47 22.43 -4.63 -4.54
CA ALA A 47 23.25 -5.19 -3.48
C ALA A 47 22.47 -5.19 -2.16
N ILE A 48 22.29 -6.36 -1.55
CA ILE A 48 21.72 -6.51 -0.22
C ILE A 48 22.90 -6.70 0.74
N VAL A 49 23.09 -5.73 1.64
CA VAL A 49 24.23 -5.69 2.55
C VAL A 49 23.76 -5.77 3.99
N TYR A 50 24.35 -6.68 4.76
CA TYR A 50 24.16 -6.80 6.19
C TYR A 50 25.38 -6.28 6.95
N GLU A 51 25.15 -5.43 7.95
CA GLU A 51 26.10 -5.13 9.02
C GLU A 51 25.64 -5.90 10.26
N ILE A 52 26.49 -6.79 10.76
CA ILE A 52 26.16 -7.84 11.72
C ILE A 52 26.92 -7.58 13.03
N PRO A 53 26.22 -7.29 14.14
CA PRO A 53 26.89 -6.99 15.41
C PRO A 53 27.45 -8.26 16.06
N ASP A 54 28.50 -8.13 16.87
CA ASP A 54 29.18 -9.23 17.60
C ASP A 54 28.25 -10.12 18.46
N ALA A 55 27.09 -9.58 18.84
CA ALA A 55 26.06 -10.30 19.57
C ALA A 55 25.42 -11.41 18.72
N VAL A 56 25.42 -11.31 17.40
CA VAL A 56 24.86 -12.30 16.46
C VAL A 56 25.89 -13.38 16.17
N SER A 57 25.49 -14.64 16.36
CA SER A 57 26.35 -15.81 16.10
C SER A 57 25.96 -16.61 14.86
N LYS A 58 24.75 -16.36 14.33
CA LYS A 58 24.25 -16.93 13.06
C LYS A 58 23.26 -15.95 12.47
N LEU A 59 23.27 -15.79 11.15
CA LEU A 59 22.26 -15.04 10.42
C LEU A 59 21.93 -15.80 9.13
N ALA A 60 20.64 -15.90 8.82
CA ALA A 60 20.18 -16.39 7.53
C ALA A 60 19.06 -15.49 7.04
N PHE A 61 19.00 -15.31 5.73
CA PHE A 61 17.90 -14.59 5.11
C PHE A 61 17.51 -15.22 3.78
N TRP A 62 16.30 -14.92 3.32
CA TRP A 62 15.83 -15.27 1.99
C TRP A 62 15.12 -14.10 1.35
N ILE A 63 15.10 -14.08 0.02
CA ILE A 63 14.39 -13.08 -0.78
C ILE A 63 13.04 -13.69 -1.16
N GLU A 64 11.95 -13.14 -0.62
CA GLU A 64 10.58 -13.57 -0.95
C GLU A 64 10.17 -13.09 -2.34
N ARG A 65 10.50 -11.84 -2.66
CA ARG A 65 10.22 -11.19 -3.93
C ARG A 65 11.12 -9.96 -4.09
N PRO A 66 11.30 -9.41 -5.29
CA PRO A 66 10.90 -9.99 -6.58
C PRO A 66 11.80 -11.18 -6.92
N THR A 67 11.48 -11.89 -8.00
CA THR A 67 12.39 -12.88 -8.58
C THR A 67 13.69 -12.18 -8.98
N VAL A 68 14.83 -12.72 -8.52
CA VAL A 68 16.16 -12.19 -8.83
C VAL A 68 17.14 -13.31 -9.16
N SER A 69 18.14 -12.98 -9.97
CA SER A 69 19.30 -13.85 -10.19
C SER A 69 20.46 -13.40 -9.29
N VAL A 70 21.15 -14.33 -8.62
CA VAL A 70 22.30 -13.96 -7.78
C VAL A 70 23.55 -13.97 -8.63
N VAL A 71 24.26 -12.83 -8.62
CA VAL A 71 25.49 -12.59 -9.37
C VAL A 71 26.71 -12.96 -8.54
N ALA A 72 26.76 -12.53 -7.28
CA ALA A 72 27.89 -12.78 -6.39
C ALA A 72 27.47 -12.71 -4.92
N THR A 73 28.25 -13.34 -4.05
CA THR A 73 28.13 -13.25 -2.59
C THR A 73 29.50 -12.95 -1.96
N ASP A 74 29.49 -12.32 -0.81
CA ASP A 74 30.66 -12.02 0.03
C ASP A 74 30.24 -12.13 1.50
N GLY A 75 30.85 -13.02 2.28
CA GLY A 75 30.42 -13.35 3.65
C GLY A 75 29.10 -14.13 3.75
N PHE A 76 28.47 -14.49 2.62
CA PHE A 76 27.26 -15.32 2.58
C PHE A 76 27.48 -16.54 1.68
N ASP A 77 27.09 -17.70 2.19
CA ASP A 77 26.93 -18.91 1.40
C ASP A 77 25.49 -19.05 0.93
N ARG A 78 25.30 -19.49 -0.32
CA ARG A 78 23.99 -19.93 -0.79
C ARG A 78 23.54 -21.12 0.03
N SER A 79 22.31 -21.06 0.50
CA SER A 79 21.72 -22.11 1.32
C SER A 79 20.51 -22.69 0.62
N ASP A 80 20.41 -24.01 0.59
CA ASP A 80 19.19 -24.73 0.23
C ASP A 80 18.25 -24.68 1.44
N VAL A 81 17.76 -23.49 1.80
CA VAL A 81 16.65 -23.42 2.76
C VAL A 81 15.36 -23.81 2.03
N GLY A 82 15.31 -25.06 1.53
CA GLY A 82 14.08 -25.83 1.45
C GLY A 82 13.65 -26.18 2.86
N GLY A 83 13.24 -25.17 3.62
CA GLY A 83 13.07 -25.27 5.06
C GLY A 83 11.86 -24.48 5.51
N TYR A 84 10.72 -25.16 5.54
CA TYR A 84 9.48 -24.80 6.24
C TYR A 84 9.61 -23.55 7.12
N THR A 85 9.01 -22.45 6.67
CA THR A 85 8.59 -21.40 7.61
C THR A 85 7.34 -21.90 8.35
N TRP A 86 7.01 -21.30 9.49
CA TRP A 86 5.73 -21.54 10.17
C TRP A 86 4.51 -21.18 9.29
N GLN A 87 4.73 -20.52 8.14
CA GLN A 87 3.73 -20.07 7.17
C GLN A 87 3.80 -20.80 5.81
N GLY A 88 4.69 -21.79 5.62
CA GLY A 88 4.79 -22.56 4.37
C GLY A 88 6.19 -22.63 3.75
N SER A 89 6.29 -23.30 2.60
CA SER A 89 7.50 -23.35 1.77
C SER A 89 7.80 -21.96 1.21
N VAL A 90 9.07 -21.60 1.12
CA VAL A 90 9.48 -20.38 0.40
C VAL A 90 10.16 -20.81 -0.89
N ASP A 91 9.66 -20.33 -2.02
CA ASP A 91 10.33 -20.43 -3.31
C ASP A 91 11.17 -19.15 -3.49
N GLY A 92 12.49 -19.22 -3.29
CA GLY A 92 13.37 -18.06 -3.44
C GLY A 92 14.82 -18.33 -3.02
N PRO A 93 15.79 -17.49 -3.44
CA PRO A 93 17.19 -17.67 -3.05
C PRO A 93 17.38 -17.38 -1.56
N ALA A 94 18.07 -18.28 -0.86
CA ALA A 94 18.38 -18.17 0.56
C ALA A 94 19.89 -18.19 0.81
N PHE A 95 20.29 -17.55 1.92
CA PHE A 95 21.69 -17.30 2.26
C PHE A 95 21.93 -17.48 3.76
N GLU A 96 23.06 -18.08 4.13
CA GLU A 96 23.55 -18.17 5.51
C GLU A 96 24.89 -17.43 5.63
N TRP A 97 25.02 -16.59 6.66
CA TRP A 97 26.26 -15.87 6.95
C TRP A 97 27.34 -16.89 7.35
N ASP A 98 28.50 -16.82 6.70
CA ASP A 98 29.60 -17.78 6.88
C ASP A 98 30.35 -17.63 8.22
N GLY A 99 30.00 -16.59 9.00
CA GLY A 99 30.63 -16.26 10.27
C GLY A 99 31.88 -15.39 10.15
N SER A 100 32.22 -14.95 8.94
CA SER A 100 33.36 -14.08 8.66
C SER A 100 32.95 -12.60 8.62
N GLY A 101 33.79 -11.76 9.24
CA GLY A 101 33.62 -10.31 9.27
C GLY A 101 32.38 -9.84 10.05
N ASP A 102 32.17 -8.52 10.07
CA ASP A 102 30.98 -7.85 10.61
C ASP A 102 30.07 -7.33 9.48
N ARG A 103 30.38 -7.69 8.23
CA ARG A 103 29.70 -7.24 7.03
C ARG A 103 29.63 -8.36 5.99
N ALA A 104 28.45 -8.58 5.43
CA ALA A 104 28.22 -9.57 4.39
C ALA A 104 27.28 -9.01 3.30
N THR A 105 27.47 -9.41 2.05
CA THR A 105 26.80 -8.85 0.88
C THR A 105 26.33 -9.94 -0.09
N VAL A 106 25.14 -9.74 -0.65
CA VAL A 106 24.64 -10.48 -1.81
C VAL A 106 24.39 -9.48 -2.94
N ILE A 107 24.94 -9.75 -4.12
CA ILE A 107 24.69 -8.99 -5.34
C ILE A 107 23.71 -9.78 -6.19
N CYS A 108 22.59 -9.17 -6.50
CA CYS A 108 21.54 -9.72 -7.33
C CYS A 108 21.33 -8.85 -8.57
N ARG A 109 20.79 -9.48 -9.61
CA ARG A 109 20.24 -8.82 -10.80
C ARG A 109 18.76 -9.11 -10.87
N GLN A 110 17.96 -8.06 -10.80
CA GLN A 110 16.52 -8.09 -10.88
C GLN A 110 16.09 -7.76 -12.32
N PRO A 111 15.46 -8.70 -13.05
CA PRO A 111 14.89 -8.38 -14.35
C PRO A 111 13.74 -7.37 -14.22
N LEU A 112 13.61 -6.51 -15.22
CA LEU A 112 12.53 -5.54 -15.37
C LEU A 112 11.55 -6.06 -16.42
N THR A 113 10.49 -6.68 -15.95
CA THR A 113 9.38 -7.13 -16.80
C THR A 113 8.11 -6.47 -16.29
N ALA A 114 7.53 -5.59 -17.13
CA ALA A 114 6.42 -4.74 -16.72
C ALA A 114 5.12 -5.54 -16.57
N ASP A 115 4.93 -6.59 -17.37
CA ASP A 115 3.74 -7.43 -17.50
C ASP A 115 3.78 -8.70 -16.63
N ASP A 116 4.87 -8.95 -15.89
CA ASP A 116 5.00 -10.10 -14.99
C ASP A 116 4.97 -9.67 -13.50
N PRO A 117 3.92 -10.05 -12.75
CA PRO A 117 3.79 -9.82 -11.31
C PRO A 117 4.96 -10.34 -10.46
N SER A 118 5.73 -11.33 -10.93
CA SER A 118 6.81 -11.96 -10.16
C SER A 118 8.13 -11.18 -10.17
N THR A 119 8.35 -10.35 -11.19
CA THR A 119 9.59 -9.57 -11.39
C THR A 119 9.34 -8.06 -11.27
N TYR A 120 8.15 -7.63 -11.72
CA TYR A 120 7.52 -6.33 -11.54
C TYR A 120 8.48 -5.14 -11.53
N GLY A 121 8.79 -4.69 -12.73
CA GLY A 121 9.52 -3.47 -12.96
C GLY A 121 9.60 -3.15 -14.43
N ALA A 122 9.81 -1.89 -14.75
CA ALA A 122 10.06 -1.44 -16.11
C ALA A 122 11.19 -0.42 -16.10
N GLY A 123 11.89 -0.30 -17.21
CA GLY A 123 12.97 0.67 -17.32
C GLY A 123 13.64 0.65 -18.67
N THR A 124 14.47 1.67 -18.85
CA THR A 124 15.41 1.89 -19.95
C THR A 124 16.72 2.35 -19.32
N ASP A 125 17.77 2.55 -20.11
CA ASP A 125 19.07 3.01 -19.60
C ASP A 125 18.99 4.33 -18.80
N ASP A 126 17.96 5.15 -19.05
CA ASP A 126 17.76 6.45 -18.40
C ASP A 126 16.91 6.39 -17.12
N TRP A 127 16.08 5.36 -16.95
CA TRP A 127 15.16 5.26 -15.80
C TRP A 127 14.76 3.83 -15.50
N ALA A 128 14.47 3.54 -14.23
CA ALA A 128 13.81 2.30 -13.84
C ALA A 128 12.80 2.54 -12.72
N LEU A 129 11.68 1.82 -12.74
CA LEU A 129 10.75 1.72 -11.62
C LEU A 129 10.55 0.25 -11.31
N CYS A 130 10.91 -0.19 -10.10
CA CYS A 130 10.87 -1.61 -9.75
C CYS A 130 10.65 -1.87 -8.26
N LEU A 131 10.33 -3.12 -7.92
CA LEU A 131 10.18 -3.54 -6.53
C LEU A 131 11.51 -3.58 -5.77
N ARG A 132 11.43 -3.28 -4.48
CA ARG A 132 12.47 -3.59 -3.50
C ARG A 132 12.46 -5.06 -3.12
N PRO A 133 13.63 -5.71 -3.03
CA PRO A 133 13.73 -7.03 -2.42
C PRO A 133 13.10 -7.04 -1.01
N ARG A 134 12.04 -7.83 -0.84
CA ARG A 134 11.49 -8.18 0.45
C ARG A 134 12.23 -9.37 0.98
N THR A 135 13.08 -9.13 1.97
CA THR A 135 13.85 -10.17 2.64
C THR A 135 13.23 -10.52 3.98
N HIS A 136 13.35 -11.78 4.37
CA HIS A 136 13.08 -12.21 5.73
C HIS A 136 14.38 -12.67 6.37
N THR A 137 14.62 -12.21 7.59
CA THR A 137 15.88 -12.42 8.28
C THR A 137 15.62 -13.15 9.59
N ARG A 138 16.46 -14.14 9.88
CA ARG A 138 16.50 -14.82 11.17
C ARG A 138 17.93 -14.86 11.69
N TRP A 139 18.11 -14.79 13.00
CA TRP A 139 19.43 -14.86 13.61
C TRP A 139 19.42 -15.61 14.94
N ARG A 140 20.61 -16.05 15.36
CA ARG A 140 20.89 -16.44 16.74
C ARG A 140 21.75 -15.37 17.38
N TYR A 141 21.47 -15.04 18.63
CA TYR A 141 22.17 -13.99 19.34
C TYR A 141 22.56 -14.40 20.76
N ARG A 142 23.48 -13.63 21.36
CA ARG A 142 23.89 -13.70 22.76
C ARG A 142 23.49 -12.41 23.47
N GLY A 143 23.00 -12.54 24.70
CA GLY A 143 22.59 -11.38 25.50
C GLY A 143 21.28 -10.77 25.00
N THR A 144 21.26 -9.46 24.81
CA THR A 144 20.08 -8.71 24.36
C THR A 144 19.74 -9.01 22.91
N GLU A 145 18.46 -9.25 22.62
CA GLU A 145 17.97 -9.47 21.26
C GLU A 145 18.28 -8.27 20.36
N PRO A 146 19.00 -8.46 19.25
CA PRO A 146 19.22 -7.40 18.28
C PRO A 146 17.91 -6.95 17.64
N ARG A 147 17.80 -5.65 17.33
CA ARG A 147 16.77 -5.14 16.42
C ARG A 147 17.30 -5.15 14.98
N ILE A 148 16.41 -5.25 14.00
CA ILE A 148 16.76 -5.02 12.60
C ILE A 148 16.43 -3.58 12.19
N ASP A 149 17.35 -2.94 11.47
CA ASP A 149 17.21 -1.62 10.85
C ASP A 149 17.35 -1.79 9.33
N ARG A 150 16.28 -1.50 8.58
CA ARG A 150 16.22 -1.71 7.14
C ARG A 150 16.30 -0.38 6.41
N ARG A 151 17.24 -0.29 5.48
CA ARG A 151 17.53 0.93 4.75
C ARG A 151 17.60 0.65 3.25
N ALA A 152 17.22 1.63 2.46
CA ALA A 152 17.47 1.64 1.03
C ALA A 152 18.31 2.84 0.64
N ALA A 153 19.14 2.65 -0.38
CA ALA A 153 19.89 3.71 -1.02
C ALA A 153 19.96 3.46 -2.52
N VAL A 154 20.01 4.54 -3.28
CA VAL A 154 20.36 4.52 -4.69
C VAL A 154 21.75 5.13 -4.80
N ARG A 155 22.67 4.45 -5.49
CA ARG A 155 23.93 5.07 -5.93
C ARG A 155 23.65 5.73 -7.26
N GLY A 156 23.59 7.06 -7.25
CA GLY A 156 23.27 7.83 -8.44
C GLY A 156 22.03 8.70 -8.28
N VAL A 157 21.39 8.96 -9.41
CA VAL A 157 20.12 9.68 -9.46
C VAL A 157 18.99 8.68 -9.25
N GLY A 158 18.19 8.90 -8.22
CA GLY A 158 17.02 8.07 -7.93
C GLY A 158 16.55 8.22 -6.49
N ILE A 159 15.46 7.54 -6.18
CA ILE A 159 14.79 7.57 -4.88
C ILE A 159 14.19 6.23 -4.56
N ALA A 160 14.35 5.80 -3.31
CA ALA A 160 13.73 4.61 -2.77
C ALA A 160 12.58 4.96 -1.83
N GLY A 161 11.44 4.28 -2.03
CA GLY A 161 10.37 4.16 -1.06
C GLY A 161 10.58 2.94 -0.16
N GLU A 162 9.55 2.53 0.57
CA GLU A 162 9.58 1.32 1.37
C GLU A 162 9.52 0.03 0.52
N GLN A 163 8.76 0.03 -0.57
CA GLN A 163 8.52 -1.12 -1.42
C GLN A 163 8.95 -0.93 -2.88
N PHE A 164 9.07 0.32 -3.36
CA PHE A 164 9.50 0.60 -4.73
C PHE A 164 10.77 1.45 -4.78
N VAL A 165 11.46 1.40 -5.91
CA VAL A 165 12.58 2.28 -6.24
C VAL A 165 12.37 2.88 -7.61
N CYS A 166 12.61 4.19 -7.71
CA CYS A 166 12.77 4.90 -8.98
C CYS A 166 14.24 5.24 -9.17
N LEU A 167 14.83 4.79 -10.27
CA LEU A 167 16.15 5.17 -10.75
C LEU A 167 16.00 6.17 -11.90
N GLY A 168 16.93 7.10 -12.04
CA GLY A 168 16.87 8.18 -13.02
C GLY A 168 16.32 9.49 -12.46
N GLU A 169 16.32 10.52 -13.32
CA GLU A 169 15.80 11.85 -12.99
C GLU A 169 14.31 11.79 -12.64
N HIS A 170 13.92 12.55 -11.62
CA HIS A 170 12.55 12.58 -11.14
C HIS A 170 12.24 13.90 -10.41
N ALA A 171 10.98 14.29 -10.45
CA ALA A 171 10.43 15.35 -9.62
C ALA A 171 9.73 14.76 -8.38
N ILE A 172 9.70 15.53 -7.29
CA ILE A 172 9.00 15.16 -6.06
C ILE A 172 8.05 16.29 -5.68
N ALA A 173 6.77 15.95 -5.57
CA ALA A 173 5.75 16.81 -4.98
C ALA A 173 5.26 16.19 -3.66
N LYS A 174 4.82 17.02 -2.72
CA LYS A 174 4.37 16.55 -1.40
C LYS A 174 3.16 17.33 -0.93
N ARG A 175 2.25 16.62 -0.25
CA ARG A 175 1.12 17.21 0.46
C ARG A 175 1.06 16.60 1.86
N ARG A 176 0.85 17.44 2.87
CA ARG A 176 0.70 17.00 4.25
C ARG A 176 -0.75 17.16 4.68
N VAL A 177 -1.30 16.12 5.30
CA VAL A 177 -2.65 16.08 5.88
C VAL A 177 -2.50 15.55 7.30
N ASP A 178 -2.77 16.40 8.29
CA ASP A 178 -2.57 16.11 9.71
C ASP A 178 -1.20 15.50 10.03
N ALA A 179 -1.17 14.22 10.41
CA ALA A 179 0.02 13.45 10.76
C ALA A 179 0.73 12.83 9.54
N GLU A 180 0.00 12.62 8.43
CA GLU A 180 0.48 11.90 7.24
C GLU A 180 1.04 12.86 6.18
N THR A 181 2.10 12.43 5.51
CA THR A 181 2.64 13.10 4.32
C THR A 181 2.47 12.19 3.11
N VAL A 182 1.78 12.66 2.07
CA VAL A 182 1.75 12.00 0.77
C VAL A 182 2.87 12.59 -0.09
N ARG A 183 3.78 11.73 -0.56
CA ARG A 183 4.88 12.07 -1.46
C ARG A 183 4.61 11.46 -2.83
N LEU A 184 4.46 12.30 -3.84
CA LEU A 184 4.35 11.89 -5.24
C LEU A 184 5.72 11.99 -5.91
N VAL A 185 6.20 10.88 -6.47
CA VAL A 185 7.45 10.80 -7.24
C VAL A 185 7.09 10.65 -8.71
N VAL A 186 7.51 11.60 -9.53
CA VAL A 186 7.25 11.63 -10.98
C VAL A 186 8.57 11.45 -11.71
N PRO A 187 8.88 10.25 -12.25
CA PRO A 187 10.05 10.05 -13.11
C PRO A 187 10.01 11.01 -14.31
N ALA A 188 11.16 11.47 -14.80
CA ALA A 188 11.23 12.34 -15.97
C ALA A 188 10.63 11.70 -17.24
N ALA A 189 10.60 10.37 -17.29
CA ALA A 189 9.97 9.60 -18.37
C ALA A 189 8.43 9.48 -18.24
N ALA A 190 7.85 9.81 -17.09
CA ALA A 190 6.41 9.78 -16.90
C ALA A 190 5.77 11.09 -17.35
N THR A 191 4.64 11.00 -18.04
CA THR A 191 3.83 12.17 -18.41
C THR A 191 2.43 12.03 -17.81
N PRO A 192 2.24 12.41 -16.53
CA PRO A 192 0.93 12.31 -15.88
C PRO A 192 -0.16 13.00 -16.71
N SER A 193 -1.24 12.29 -17.01
CA SER A 193 -2.44 12.82 -17.66
C SER A 193 -3.12 13.92 -16.83
N THR A 194 -2.85 13.91 -15.52
CA THR A 194 -3.35 14.88 -14.55
C THR A 194 -2.19 15.56 -13.84
N ALA A 195 -2.31 16.88 -13.61
CA ALA A 195 -1.28 17.64 -12.93
C ALA A 195 -0.95 17.08 -11.52
N PRO A 196 0.33 16.97 -11.13
CA PRO A 196 0.75 16.45 -9.83
C PRO A 196 0.04 17.05 -8.61
N ASP A 197 -0.24 18.35 -8.63
CA ASP A 197 -0.95 19.03 -7.53
C ASP A 197 -2.40 18.56 -7.40
N ARG A 198 -3.09 18.27 -8.51
CA ARG A 198 -4.45 17.74 -8.51
C ARG A 198 -4.51 16.30 -8.02
N ILE A 199 -3.52 15.49 -8.40
CA ILE A 199 -3.35 14.13 -7.85
C ILE A 199 -3.18 14.22 -6.34
N LEU A 200 -2.28 15.08 -5.85
CA LEU A 200 -2.05 15.27 -4.43
C LEU A 200 -3.27 15.81 -3.67
N ASP A 201 -4.05 16.71 -4.27
CA ASP A 201 -5.33 17.19 -3.70
C ASP A 201 -6.34 16.03 -3.59
N SER A 202 -6.37 15.16 -4.60
CA SER A 202 -7.24 13.98 -4.59
C SER A 202 -6.89 13.00 -3.46
N LEU A 203 -5.60 12.75 -3.28
CA LEU A 203 -5.08 11.87 -2.24
C LEU A 203 -5.22 12.48 -0.84
N ALA A 204 -5.03 13.80 -0.72
CA ALA A 204 -5.24 14.50 0.53
C ALA A 204 -6.69 14.40 1.01
N ALA A 205 -7.64 14.64 0.12
CA ALA A 205 -9.06 14.46 0.44
C ALA A 205 -9.37 13.01 0.83
N ALA A 206 -8.74 12.00 0.20
CA ALA A 206 -8.89 10.60 0.64
C ALA A 206 -8.36 10.40 2.06
N SER A 207 -7.21 11.01 2.40
CA SER A 207 -6.62 10.96 3.73
C SER A 207 -7.45 11.63 4.82
N GLU A 208 -8.12 12.72 4.49
CA GLU A 208 -9.01 13.44 5.41
C GLU A 208 -10.26 12.63 5.77
N HIS A 209 -10.85 11.94 4.77
CA HIS A 209 -12.15 11.27 4.94
C HIS A 209 -12.04 9.79 5.34
N LEU A 210 -10.88 9.15 5.12
CA LEU A 210 -10.67 7.74 5.43
C LEU A 210 -10.09 7.55 6.85
N ASP A 211 -11.00 7.41 7.81
CA ASP A 211 -10.72 7.15 9.23
C ASP A 211 -10.83 5.66 9.57
N VAL A 212 -9.93 4.87 9.01
CA VAL A 212 -9.90 3.40 9.18
C VAL A 212 -8.76 2.91 10.05
N GLY A 213 -8.00 3.80 10.70
CA GLY A 213 -6.71 3.46 11.29
C GLY A 213 -5.67 3.13 10.20
N GLY A 214 -4.64 2.37 10.56
CA GLY A 214 -3.60 1.93 9.61
C GLY A 214 -2.84 3.06 8.91
N ARG A 215 -2.78 4.26 9.52
CA ARG A 215 -2.17 5.46 8.94
C ARG A 215 -0.65 5.37 9.05
N SER A 216 0.05 5.62 7.95
CA SER A 216 1.50 5.76 7.91
C SER A 216 1.88 7.24 8.01
N ASP A 217 3.06 7.54 8.57
CA ASP A 217 3.56 8.93 8.63
C ASP A 217 3.93 9.48 7.23
N LEU A 218 4.30 8.57 6.33
CA LEU A 218 4.68 8.84 4.95
C LEU A 218 4.06 7.79 4.03
N VAL A 219 3.28 8.24 3.06
CA VAL A 219 2.84 7.44 1.90
C VAL A 219 3.63 7.90 0.68
N THR A 220 4.22 6.97 -0.08
CA THR A 220 4.93 7.31 -1.33
C THR A 220 4.21 6.74 -2.53
N VAL A 221 3.77 7.60 -3.43
CA VAL A 221 3.15 7.21 -4.71
C VAL A 221 4.14 7.47 -5.83
N PHE A 222 4.47 6.45 -6.60
CA PHE A 222 5.31 6.53 -7.80
C PHE A 222 4.43 6.59 -9.04
N VAL A 223 4.66 7.59 -9.90
CA VAL A 223 4.02 7.62 -11.22
C VAL A 223 4.79 6.66 -12.13
N ALA A 224 4.09 5.70 -12.71
CA ALA A 224 4.65 4.69 -13.59
C ALA A 224 4.53 5.13 -15.07
N PRO A 225 5.64 5.35 -15.80
CA PRO A 225 5.59 5.68 -17.22
C PRO A 225 4.89 4.59 -18.02
N THR A 226 3.94 4.94 -18.89
CA THR A 226 3.27 3.97 -19.78
C THR A 226 3.81 3.97 -21.22
N ASP A 227 4.56 5.00 -21.61
CA ASP A 227 5.25 4.98 -22.90
C ASP A 227 6.40 3.96 -22.87
N GLY A 228 6.38 3.00 -23.79
CA GLY A 228 7.36 1.92 -23.86
C GLY A 228 7.26 0.84 -22.76
N ALA A 229 6.27 0.91 -21.86
CA ALA A 229 6.09 -0.07 -20.78
C ALA A 229 4.62 -0.49 -20.59
N CYS A 230 4.36 -1.79 -20.75
CA CYS A 230 3.04 -2.38 -20.51
C CYS A 230 2.99 -2.99 -19.10
N TRP A 231 2.53 -2.20 -18.13
CA TRP A 231 2.40 -2.66 -16.75
C TRP A 231 1.28 -3.69 -16.59
N ALA A 232 1.54 -4.76 -15.85
CA ALA A 232 0.57 -5.84 -15.58
C ALA A 232 -0.71 -5.32 -14.91
N HIS A 233 -0.59 -4.27 -14.10
CA HIS A 233 -1.73 -3.61 -13.45
C HIS A 233 -1.63 -2.09 -13.65
N ARG A 234 -2.76 -1.39 -13.65
CA ARG A 234 -2.74 0.08 -13.76
C ARG A 234 -2.32 0.80 -12.46
N GLY A 235 -2.44 0.11 -11.34
CA GLY A 235 -1.94 0.52 -10.04
C GLY A 235 -1.44 -0.70 -9.25
N LEU A 236 -0.58 -0.46 -8.27
CA LEU A 236 -0.22 -1.46 -7.27
C LEU A 236 0.24 -0.79 -5.98
N SER A 237 -0.31 -1.26 -4.86
CA SER A 237 0.08 -0.83 -3.53
C SER A 237 0.67 -1.94 -2.70
N LEU A 238 1.78 -1.64 -2.04
CA LEU A 238 2.47 -2.53 -1.12
C LEU A 238 2.88 -1.70 0.10
N GLY A 239 2.41 -2.09 1.28
CA GLY A 239 2.66 -1.33 2.50
C GLY A 239 2.26 0.15 2.34
N PRO A 240 3.11 1.12 2.73
CA PRO A 240 2.82 2.54 2.57
C PRO A 240 3.20 3.12 1.20
N ASP A 241 3.66 2.28 0.26
CA ASP A 241 3.95 2.75 -1.10
C ASP A 241 2.90 2.28 -2.09
N ALA A 242 2.72 3.07 -3.14
CA ALA A 242 1.93 2.71 -4.31
C ALA A 242 2.66 3.09 -5.60
N ARG A 243 2.30 2.45 -6.71
CA ARG A 243 2.54 2.95 -8.06
C ARG A 243 1.22 3.10 -8.81
N VAL A 244 1.14 4.11 -9.66
CA VAL A 244 -0.03 4.34 -10.52
C VAL A 244 0.47 4.78 -11.89
N ASN A 245 -0.12 4.23 -12.95
CA ASN A 245 0.20 4.59 -14.33
C ASN A 245 -0.02 6.08 -14.59
N ASP A 246 0.87 6.69 -15.37
CA ASP A 246 0.79 8.10 -15.73
C ASP A 246 -0.45 8.46 -16.56
N ASP A 247 -1.06 7.48 -17.25
CA ASP A 247 -2.31 7.65 -17.99
C ASP A 247 -3.59 7.63 -17.12
N ALA A 248 -3.48 7.39 -15.81
CA ALA A 248 -4.64 7.26 -14.93
C ALA A 248 -5.34 8.62 -14.66
N ALA A 249 -6.59 8.75 -15.09
CA ALA A 249 -7.42 9.94 -14.88
C ALA A 249 -8.06 9.98 -13.48
N LEU A 250 -8.24 11.17 -12.88
CA LEU A 250 -8.99 11.30 -11.62
C LEU A 250 -10.50 11.26 -11.84
N ALA A 251 -10.97 11.57 -13.05
CA ALA A 251 -12.39 11.56 -13.40
C ALA A 251 -12.94 10.17 -13.73
N ALA A 252 -12.12 9.12 -13.68
CA ALA A 252 -12.61 7.74 -13.80
C ALA A 252 -13.57 7.41 -12.65
N PRO A 253 -14.71 6.72 -12.90
CA PRO A 253 -15.64 6.35 -11.83
C PRO A 253 -14.96 5.61 -10.68
N THR A 254 -14.05 4.69 -11.01
CA THR A 254 -13.12 4.11 -10.05
C THR A 254 -11.76 4.79 -10.23
N ASN A 255 -11.49 5.77 -9.37
CA ASN A 255 -10.23 6.51 -9.38
C ASN A 255 -9.09 5.65 -8.83
N ILE A 256 -8.22 5.16 -9.73
CA ILE A 256 -7.11 4.26 -9.38
C ILE A 256 -6.15 4.89 -8.36
N TRP A 257 -5.91 6.21 -8.42
CA TRP A 257 -5.06 6.87 -7.43
C TRP A 257 -5.59 6.68 -6.00
N VAL A 258 -6.91 6.76 -5.84
CA VAL A 258 -7.59 6.65 -4.55
C VAL A 258 -7.73 5.19 -4.15
N HIS A 259 -7.99 4.29 -5.12
CA HIS A 259 -7.98 2.84 -4.92
C HIS A 259 -6.66 2.39 -4.29
N GLU A 260 -5.54 2.77 -4.91
CA GLU A 260 -4.22 2.46 -4.41
C GLU A 260 -3.93 3.11 -3.05
N TYR A 261 -4.36 4.36 -2.85
CA TYR A 261 -4.23 4.98 -1.54
C TYR A 261 -4.99 4.22 -0.43
N VAL A 262 -6.21 3.71 -0.69
CA VAL A 262 -6.97 2.92 0.28
C VAL A 262 -6.19 1.65 0.67
N HIS A 263 -5.51 1.00 -0.27
CA HIS A 263 -4.66 -0.15 0.04
C HIS A 263 -3.50 0.16 0.99
N THR A 264 -3.01 1.41 1.04
CA THR A 264 -1.97 1.82 2.02
C THR A 264 -2.50 1.89 3.45
N ARG A 265 -3.84 1.89 3.60
CA ARG A 265 -4.56 1.98 4.87
C ARG A 265 -5.09 0.65 5.35
N GLN A 266 -4.80 -0.45 4.65
CA GLN A 266 -5.28 -1.79 4.94
C GLN A 266 -4.16 -2.66 5.52
N ASP A 267 -4.39 -3.24 6.70
CA ASP A 267 -3.54 -4.28 7.25
C ASP A 267 -3.87 -5.64 6.61
N ARG A 268 -2.87 -6.24 5.95
CA ARG A 268 -3.00 -7.52 5.24
C ARG A 268 -2.66 -8.73 6.12
N THR A 269 -2.13 -8.54 7.31
CA THR A 269 -1.56 -9.63 8.13
C THR A 269 -2.63 -10.48 8.82
N ALA A 270 -3.79 -9.90 9.11
CA ALA A 270 -4.92 -10.60 9.69
C ALA A 270 -5.86 -11.24 8.65
N THR A 271 -5.64 -11.02 7.36
CA THR A 271 -6.55 -11.46 6.30
C THR A 271 -6.59 -12.99 6.19
N THR A 272 -7.78 -13.51 5.90
CA THR A 272 -8.01 -14.95 5.64
C THR A 272 -8.64 -15.12 4.25
N ALA A 273 -8.68 -16.36 3.72
CA ALA A 273 -9.38 -16.65 2.47
C ALA A 273 -10.85 -16.18 2.49
N ALA A 274 -11.52 -16.20 3.64
CA ALA A 274 -12.91 -15.77 3.75
C ALA A 274 -13.11 -14.25 3.74
N THR A 275 -12.04 -13.47 3.88
CA THR A 275 -12.08 -12.01 4.04
C THR A 275 -11.12 -11.27 3.11
N GLU A 276 -10.34 -11.97 2.27
CA GLU A 276 -9.44 -11.35 1.29
C GLU A 276 -10.17 -10.45 0.29
N TRP A 277 -11.44 -10.72 0.00
CA TRP A 277 -12.25 -9.86 -0.86
C TRP A 277 -12.36 -8.42 -0.32
N LEU A 278 -12.23 -8.20 1.00
CA LEU A 278 -12.26 -6.86 1.60
C LEU A 278 -11.15 -5.95 1.08
N LEU A 279 -10.00 -6.51 0.67
CA LEU A 279 -8.87 -5.75 0.14
C LEU A 279 -9.31 -4.93 -1.08
N GLU A 280 -9.85 -5.59 -2.09
CA GLU A 280 -10.26 -4.95 -3.33
C GLU A 280 -11.63 -4.27 -3.21
N ALA A 281 -12.58 -4.92 -2.55
CA ALA A 281 -13.93 -4.38 -2.38
C ALA A 281 -13.96 -3.01 -1.74
N THR A 282 -13.10 -2.79 -0.73
CA THR A 282 -13.11 -1.54 0.02
C THR A 282 -12.30 -0.46 -0.68
N ALA A 283 -11.21 -0.83 -1.36
CA ALA A 283 -10.48 0.09 -2.24
C ALA A 283 -11.37 0.60 -3.38
N GLU A 284 -12.08 -0.32 -4.04
CA GLU A 284 -13.04 -0.01 -5.12
C GLU A 284 -14.19 0.87 -4.61
N TYR A 285 -14.81 0.48 -3.49
CA TYR A 285 -15.93 1.21 -2.91
C TYR A 285 -15.58 2.64 -2.48
N TYR A 286 -14.45 2.84 -1.80
CA TYR A 286 -14.05 4.18 -1.36
C TYR A 286 -13.51 5.04 -2.50
N ALA A 287 -12.87 4.45 -3.51
CA ALA A 287 -12.52 5.18 -4.74
C ALA A 287 -13.78 5.68 -5.47
N LEU A 288 -14.78 4.82 -5.64
CA LEU A 288 -16.06 5.16 -6.26
C LEU A 288 -16.84 6.21 -5.45
N THR A 289 -16.89 6.04 -4.13
CA THR A 289 -17.58 6.96 -3.23
C THR A 289 -16.93 8.33 -3.24
N GLN A 290 -15.60 8.41 -3.21
CA GLN A 290 -14.91 9.69 -3.30
C GLN A 290 -15.12 10.37 -4.65
N ALA A 291 -15.13 9.63 -5.76
CA ALA A 291 -15.43 10.18 -7.08
C ALA A 291 -16.83 10.82 -7.11
N PHE A 292 -17.84 10.17 -6.51
CA PHE A 292 -19.19 10.71 -6.40
C PHE A 292 -19.28 11.91 -5.44
N GLU A 293 -18.75 11.80 -4.22
CA GLU A 293 -18.82 12.85 -3.20
C GLU A 293 -18.09 14.14 -3.62
N ARG A 294 -17.08 14.04 -4.48
CA ARG A 294 -16.41 15.21 -5.08
C ARG A 294 -17.04 15.70 -6.38
N GLY A 295 -18.17 15.13 -6.77
CA GLY A 295 -18.90 15.48 -7.98
C GLY A 295 -18.17 15.13 -9.27
N ALA A 296 -17.17 14.23 -9.25
CA ALA A 296 -16.50 13.77 -10.47
C ALA A 296 -17.44 12.94 -11.35
N ILE A 297 -18.33 12.19 -10.71
CA ILE A 297 -19.39 11.39 -11.34
C ILE A 297 -20.74 11.71 -10.69
N ASP A 298 -21.82 11.49 -11.43
CA ASP A 298 -23.18 11.64 -10.91
C ASP A 298 -23.67 10.36 -10.21
N PHE A 299 -24.79 10.45 -9.50
CA PHE A 299 -25.38 9.29 -8.82
C PHE A 299 -25.81 8.17 -9.79
N PRO A 300 -26.39 8.44 -10.98
CA PRO A 300 -26.65 7.41 -11.97
C PRO A 300 -25.40 6.58 -12.32
N THR A 301 -24.24 7.23 -12.54
CA THR A 301 -22.97 6.57 -12.82
C THR A 301 -22.48 5.78 -11.61
N TYR A 302 -22.53 6.38 -10.40
CA TYR A 302 -22.20 5.69 -9.15
C TYR A 302 -23.00 4.39 -8.99
N ARG A 303 -24.31 4.46 -9.20
CA ARG A 303 -25.21 3.30 -9.15
C ARG A 303 -24.92 2.28 -10.24
N GLN A 304 -24.63 2.73 -11.46
CA GLN A 304 -24.30 1.85 -12.58
C GLN A 304 -23.02 1.05 -12.33
N VAL A 305 -22.02 1.63 -11.67
CA VAL A 305 -20.81 0.89 -11.29
C VAL A 305 -21.16 -0.20 -10.26
N LEU A 306 -21.95 0.12 -9.23
CA LEU A 306 -22.39 -0.87 -8.23
C LEU A 306 -23.29 -1.97 -8.84
N GLU A 307 -24.08 -1.66 -9.86
CA GLU A 307 -24.92 -2.63 -10.58
C GLU A 307 -24.11 -3.75 -11.25
N ARG A 308 -22.84 -3.50 -11.58
CA ARG A 308 -21.93 -4.54 -12.13
C ARG A 308 -21.65 -5.68 -11.15
N GLY A 309 -21.87 -5.47 -9.86
CA GLY A 309 -21.74 -6.49 -8.81
C GLY A 309 -22.99 -7.34 -8.60
N VAL A 310 -24.09 -7.04 -9.31
CA VAL A 310 -25.28 -7.90 -9.28
C VAL A 310 -24.94 -9.16 -10.07
N GLY A 311 -24.91 -10.30 -9.39
CA GLY A 311 -24.40 -11.58 -9.92
C GLY A 311 -25.22 -12.22 -11.03
N GLU A 312 -25.83 -11.46 -11.94
CA GLU A 312 -26.58 -12.00 -13.09
C GLU A 312 -25.65 -12.81 -14.01
N ASP A 313 -24.41 -12.34 -14.21
CA ASP A 313 -23.39 -13.01 -15.02
C ASP A 313 -22.56 -14.04 -14.24
N SER A 314 -22.69 -14.09 -12.91
CA SER A 314 -21.94 -15.00 -12.03
C SER A 314 -22.75 -15.37 -10.77
N PRO A 315 -23.86 -16.11 -10.93
CA PRO A 315 -24.83 -16.36 -9.86
C PRO A 315 -24.34 -17.32 -8.77
N GLU A 316 -23.15 -17.90 -8.92
CA GLU A 316 -22.56 -18.87 -7.99
C GLU A 316 -21.46 -18.27 -7.10
N VAL A 317 -21.15 -16.98 -7.27
CA VAL A 317 -20.08 -16.28 -6.52
C VAL A 317 -20.40 -16.26 -5.03
N VAL A 318 -19.46 -16.75 -4.21
CA VAL A 318 -19.48 -16.65 -2.75
C VAL A 318 -18.23 -15.89 -2.32
N LEU A 319 -18.38 -14.67 -1.81
CA LEU A 319 -17.23 -13.82 -1.47
C LEU A 319 -16.30 -14.43 -0.41
N ALA A 320 -16.84 -15.22 0.52
CA ALA A 320 -16.06 -15.93 1.53
C ALA A 320 -15.31 -17.17 0.99
N ASP A 321 -15.47 -17.51 -0.29
CA ASP A 321 -14.75 -18.60 -0.95
C ASP A 321 -14.09 -18.10 -2.26
N PRO A 322 -12.80 -17.75 -2.21
CA PRO A 322 -12.04 -17.28 -3.38
C PRO A 322 -11.99 -18.26 -4.55
N SER A 323 -12.27 -19.55 -4.32
CA SER A 323 -12.31 -20.52 -5.41
C SER A 323 -13.52 -20.36 -6.33
N THR A 324 -14.54 -19.62 -5.87
CA THR A 324 -15.77 -19.34 -6.63
C THR A 324 -15.71 -18.02 -7.41
N TRP A 325 -14.69 -17.20 -7.18
CA TRP A 325 -14.62 -15.88 -7.79
C TRP A 325 -14.37 -15.99 -9.29
N ALA A 326 -15.24 -15.37 -10.06
CA ALA A 326 -15.13 -15.15 -11.50
C ALA A 326 -15.31 -13.67 -11.79
N ASP A 327 -14.76 -13.22 -12.93
CA ASP A 327 -14.97 -11.86 -13.47
C ASP A 327 -14.79 -10.72 -12.45
N ASP A 328 -13.74 -10.81 -11.64
CA ASP A 328 -13.37 -9.84 -10.61
C ASP A 328 -14.45 -9.61 -9.54
N ALA A 329 -15.13 -10.69 -9.16
CA ALA A 329 -16.16 -10.69 -8.11
C ALA A 329 -15.74 -9.94 -6.82
N GLN A 330 -14.50 -10.08 -6.40
CA GLN A 330 -13.93 -9.39 -5.24
C GLN A 330 -13.92 -7.86 -5.37
N TYR A 331 -13.83 -7.34 -6.60
CA TYR A 331 -13.98 -5.92 -6.88
C TYR A 331 -15.46 -5.57 -7.01
N ARG A 332 -16.17 -6.20 -7.94
CA ARG A 332 -17.53 -5.79 -8.35
C ARG A 332 -18.58 -6.14 -7.30
N THR A 333 -18.75 -7.44 -7.05
CA THR A 333 -19.68 -7.94 -6.03
C THR A 333 -19.25 -7.48 -4.65
N GLY A 334 -17.95 -7.51 -4.37
CA GLY A 334 -17.36 -7.02 -3.13
C GLY A 334 -17.72 -5.56 -2.84
N ALA A 335 -17.48 -4.64 -3.78
CA ALA A 335 -17.82 -3.22 -3.61
C ALA A 335 -19.33 -3.02 -3.40
N LEU A 336 -20.18 -3.75 -4.13
CA LEU A 336 -21.63 -3.71 -3.92
C LEU A 336 -22.02 -4.18 -2.51
N VAL A 337 -21.38 -5.23 -1.99
CA VAL A 337 -21.61 -5.75 -0.63
C VAL A 337 -21.16 -4.72 0.41
N VAL A 338 -19.98 -4.13 0.28
CA VAL A 338 -19.50 -3.06 1.16
C VAL A 338 -20.49 -1.90 1.16
N ALA A 339 -20.87 -1.42 -0.02
CA ALA A 339 -21.80 -0.29 -0.18
C ALA A 339 -23.17 -0.56 0.45
N ALA A 340 -23.69 -1.78 0.28
CA ALA A 340 -24.97 -2.21 0.83
C ALA A 340 -24.94 -2.43 2.35
N LEU A 341 -23.78 -2.79 2.91
CA LEU A 341 -23.56 -2.89 4.35
C LEU A 341 -23.36 -1.50 4.96
N ASP A 342 -22.61 -0.61 4.33
CA ASP A 342 -22.45 0.77 4.80
C ASP A 342 -23.80 1.48 4.92
N ARG A 343 -24.63 1.39 3.85
CA ARG A 343 -26.00 1.91 3.88
C ARG A 343 -26.82 1.37 5.07
N ARG A 344 -26.71 0.07 5.36
CA ARG A 344 -27.44 -0.56 6.48
C ARG A 344 -26.93 -0.10 7.83
N ILE A 345 -25.61 -0.01 7.97
CA ILE A 345 -24.96 0.46 9.19
C ILE A 345 -25.37 1.91 9.47
N ARG A 346 -25.31 2.79 8.47
CA ARG A 346 -25.77 4.18 8.58
C ARG A 346 -27.25 4.27 8.93
N ALA A 347 -28.12 3.53 8.24
CA ALA A 347 -29.55 3.53 8.52
C ALA A 347 -29.88 3.02 9.94
N ALA A 348 -29.17 2.00 10.43
CA ALA A 348 -29.38 1.44 11.76
C ALA A 348 -28.86 2.33 12.89
N SER A 349 -27.80 3.11 12.62
CA SER A 349 -27.15 4.00 13.58
C SER A 349 -27.57 5.47 13.48
N GLY A 350 -28.46 5.82 12.53
CA GLY A 350 -28.75 7.23 12.24
C GLY A 350 -27.54 8.02 11.74
N GLY A 351 -26.58 7.34 11.09
CA GLY A 351 -25.34 7.93 10.58
C GLY A 351 -24.20 8.03 11.59
N GLU A 352 -24.40 7.64 12.86
CA GLU A 352 -23.35 7.70 13.88
C GLU A 352 -22.18 6.74 13.61
N THR A 353 -22.39 5.70 12.80
CA THR A 353 -21.33 4.80 12.37
C THR A 353 -21.46 4.42 10.90
N THR A 354 -20.37 3.91 10.34
CA THR A 354 -20.21 3.55 8.93
C THR A 354 -19.41 2.25 8.81
N PHE A 355 -19.29 1.73 7.60
CA PHE A 355 -18.45 0.59 7.30
C PHE A 355 -16.96 0.84 7.63
N GLN A 356 -16.52 2.10 7.75
CA GLN A 356 -15.16 2.40 8.22
C GLN A 356 -14.90 1.83 9.63
N ALA A 357 -15.92 1.69 10.49
CA ALA A 357 -15.78 1.04 11.79
C ALA A 357 -15.41 -0.46 11.68
N VAL A 358 -15.90 -1.14 10.63
CA VAL A 358 -15.54 -2.53 10.32
C VAL A 358 -14.08 -2.59 9.88
N LEU A 359 -13.64 -1.67 9.02
CA LEU A 359 -12.24 -1.58 8.59
C LEU A 359 -11.29 -1.26 9.75
N ARG A 360 -11.67 -0.37 10.67
CA ARG A 360 -10.89 -0.12 11.90
C ARG A 360 -10.70 -1.40 12.71
N THR A 361 -11.75 -2.22 12.82
CA THR A 361 -11.66 -3.50 13.52
C THR A 361 -10.70 -4.45 12.80
N TRP A 362 -10.80 -4.57 11.47
CA TRP A 362 -9.91 -5.40 10.67
C TRP A 362 -8.45 -4.96 10.80
N ASN A 363 -8.18 -3.66 10.64
CA ASN A 363 -6.83 -3.09 10.76
C ASN A 363 -6.21 -3.28 12.15
N ALA A 364 -7.03 -3.48 13.20
CA ALA A 364 -6.58 -3.71 14.56
C ALA A 364 -6.58 -5.20 14.96
N ALA A 365 -6.95 -6.12 14.05
CA ALA A 365 -7.15 -7.53 14.39
C ALA A 365 -5.84 -8.30 14.62
N ALA A 366 -4.76 -7.90 13.94
CA ALA A 366 -3.48 -8.57 14.03
C ALA A 366 -2.95 -8.60 15.48
N PRO A 367 -2.36 -9.73 15.94
CA PRO A 367 -1.98 -10.91 15.17
C PRO A 367 -3.09 -11.97 15.02
N ALA A 368 -4.31 -11.72 15.50
CA ALA A 368 -5.41 -12.65 15.32
C ALA A 368 -5.95 -12.59 13.88
N PRO A 369 -6.41 -13.72 13.32
CA PRO A 369 -7.06 -13.71 12.01
C PRO A 369 -8.40 -12.96 12.08
N PHE A 370 -8.69 -12.21 11.03
CA PHE A 370 -9.98 -11.58 10.79
C PHE A 370 -10.77 -12.45 9.82
N ASP A 371 -11.40 -13.51 10.34
CA ASP A 371 -12.18 -14.48 9.57
C ASP A 371 -13.64 -14.02 9.31
N ALA A 372 -14.46 -14.88 8.69
CA ALA A 372 -15.87 -14.59 8.41
C ALA A 372 -16.69 -14.27 9.66
N THR A 373 -16.41 -14.93 10.79
CA THR A 373 -17.11 -14.67 12.06
C THR A 373 -16.70 -13.32 12.62
N ALA A 374 -15.40 -13.02 12.65
CA ALA A 374 -14.88 -11.72 13.09
C ALA A 374 -15.43 -10.57 12.24
N PHE A 375 -15.57 -10.77 10.92
CA PHE A 375 -16.21 -9.84 10.01
C PHE A 375 -17.70 -9.63 10.34
N ALA A 376 -18.48 -10.70 10.45
CA ALA A 376 -19.91 -10.61 10.78
C ALA A 376 -20.15 -9.92 12.13
N ASP A 377 -19.32 -10.24 13.15
CA ASP A 377 -19.41 -9.63 14.47
C ASP A 377 -19.00 -8.14 14.45
N ALA A 378 -18.04 -7.75 13.60
CA ALA A 378 -17.69 -6.34 13.38
C ALA A 378 -18.84 -5.57 12.73
N VAL A 379 -19.52 -6.17 11.74
CA VAL A 379 -20.72 -5.59 11.13
C VAL A 379 -21.86 -5.53 12.14
N GLU A 380 -22.05 -6.53 13.00
CA GLU A 380 -23.06 -6.50 14.06
C GLU A 380 -22.82 -5.34 15.03
N ARG A 381 -21.57 -5.15 15.48
CA ARG A 381 -21.23 -4.03 16.37
C ARG A 381 -21.51 -2.68 15.74
N ALA A 382 -21.37 -2.56 14.43
CA ALA A 382 -21.63 -1.32 13.70
C ALA A 382 -23.13 -1.11 13.40
N GLY A 383 -23.82 -2.11 12.88
CA GLY A 383 -25.18 -1.96 12.32
C GLY A 383 -26.26 -2.85 12.97
N GLY A 384 -25.94 -3.56 14.04
CA GLY A 384 -26.83 -4.46 14.76
C GLY A 384 -27.10 -5.81 14.08
N PRO A 385 -27.99 -6.65 14.68
CA PRO A 385 -28.21 -8.04 14.25
C PRO A 385 -28.71 -8.18 12.80
N ALA A 386 -29.48 -7.21 12.30
CA ALA A 386 -29.96 -7.23 10.92
C ALA A 386 -28.83 -6.98 9.90
N ALA A 387 -27.86 -6.12 10.23
CA ALA A 387 -26.68 -5.91 9.40
C ALA A 387 -25.79 -7.16 9.40
N ARG A 388 -25.63 -7.82 10.56
CA ARG A 388 -24.94 -9.12 10.67
C ARG A 388 -25.55 -10.19 9.77
N ALA A 389 -26.86 -10.37 9.84
CA ALA A 389 -27.57 -11.35 9.02
C ALA A 389 -27.39 -11.06 7.52
N ALA A 390 -27.40 -9.78 7.13
CA ALA A 390 -27.11 -9.38 5.76
C ALA A 390 -25.66 -9.67 5.36
N ALA A 391 -24.68 -9.39 6.23
CA ALA A 391 -23.28 -9.70 5.96
C ALA A 391 -23.08 -11.19 5.67
N ILE A 392 -23.57 -12.07 6.55
CA ILE A 392 -23.49 -13.53 6.37
C ILE A 392 -24.16 -13.94 5.06
N ALA A 393 -25.37 -13.45 4.77
CA ALA A 393 -26.06 -13.79 3.54
C ALA A 393 -25.27 -13.36 2.30
N TYR A 394 -24.69 -12.17 2.32
CA TYR A 394 -23.98 -11.60 1.17
C TYR A 394 -22.56 -12.14 0.97
N THR A 395 -21.94 -12.71 2.00
CA THR A 395 -20.57 -13.21 1.88
C THR A 395 -20.47 -14.72 1.86
N GLU A 396 -21.35 -15.43 2.57
CA GLU A 396 -21.30 -16.89 2.72
C GLU A 396 -22.29 -17.63 1.81
N THR A 397 -23.09 -16.90 1.03
CA THR A 397 -23.99 -17.47 0.02
C THR A 397 -23.91 -16.66 -1.27
N PRO A 398 -24.44 -17.19 -2.40
CA PRO A 398 -24.50 -16.43 -3.66
C PRO A 398 -25.53 -15.29 -3.69
N THR A 399 -26.07 -14.89 -2.54
CA THR A 399 -27.05 -13.81 -2.44
C THR A 399 -26.36 -12.47 -2.70
N THR A 400 -26.81 -11.71 -3.70
CA THR A 400 -26.31 -10.36 -3.97
C THR A 400 -27.25 -9.27 -3.44
N PRO A 401 -26.70 -8.15 -2.91
CA PRO A 401 -27.52 -7.00 -2.56
C PRO A 401 -28.15 -6.36 -3.80
N ARG A 402 -29.26 -5.64 -3.59
CA ARG A 402 -29.80 -4.77 -4.63
C ARG A 402 -29.27 -3.33 -4.48
N PRO A 403 -28.86 -2.68 -5.58
CA PRO A 403 -28.65 -1.24 -5.63
C PRO A 403 -29.90 -0.46 -5.18
N TRP A 404 -29.73 0.83 -4.88
CA TRP A 404 -30.80 1.68 -4.35
C TRP A 404 -30.99 2.97 -5.15
N SER A 405 -32.09 3.67 -4.85
CA SER A 405 -32.44 4.93 -5.50
C SER A 405 -31.62 6.10 -4.97
N ALA A 406 -31.52 7.17 -5.77
CA ALA A 406 -30.90 8.44 -5.35
C ALA A 406 -31.52 8.98 -4.04
N SER A 407 -32.85 8.90 -3.92
CA SER A 407 -33.57 9.32 -2.72
C SER A 407 -33.19 8.50 -1.47
N THR A 408 -32.96 7.19 -1.64
CA THR A 408 -32.49 6.33 -0.54
C THR A 408 -31.05 6.68 -0.17
N HIS A 409 -30.22 7.00 -1.17
CA HIS A 409 -28.82 7.40 -0.95
C HIS A 409 -28.77 8.71 -0.15
N ALA A 410 -29.42 9.76 -0.65
CA ALA A 410 -29.48 11.07 0.00
C ALA A 410 -29.94 10.96 1.47
N ALA A 411 -31.01 10.20 1.71
CA ALA A 411 -31.55 10.03 3.07
C ALA A 411 -30.62 9.27 4.03
N THR A 412 -29.72 8.42 3.53
CA THR A 412 -28.91 7.52 4.37
C THR A 412 -27.47 7.99 4.53
N PHE A 413 -26.93 8.69 3.53
CA PHE A 413 -25.54 9.14 3.50
C PHE A 413 -25.38 10.62 3.89
N ASP A 414 -26.47 11.29 4.29
CA ASP A 414 -26.51 12.72 4.61
C ASP A 414 -25.99 13.60 3.45
N VAL A 415 -26.29 13.16 2.23
CA VAL A 415 -25.98 13.88 0.98
C VAL A 415 -27.23 14.62 0.53
N SER A 416 -27.11 15.85 0.04
CA SER A 416 -28.30 16.59 -0.39
C SER A 416 -28.94 15.92 -1.62
N PRO A 417 -30.28 15.91 -1.74
CA PRO A 417 -30.93 15.39 -2.95
C PRO A 417 -30.46 16.10 -4.23
N ALA A 418 -30.11 17.38 -4.13
CA ALA A 418 -29.59 18.16 -5.26
C ALA A 418 -28.23 17.66 -5.74
N ASP A 419 -27.34 17.22 -4.84
CA ASP A 419 -26.04 16.65 -5.22
C ASP A 419 -26.21 15.31 -5.94
N CYS A 420 -27.21 14.52 -5.55
CA CYS A 420 -27.57 13.28 -6.25
C CYS A 420 -28.18 13.52 -7.65
N GLU A 421 -28.77 14.69 -7.88
CA GLU A 421 -29.37 15.09 -9.17
C GLU A 421 -28.40 15.88 -10.06
N ALA A 422 -27.32 16.40 -9.49
CA ALA A 422 -26.30 17.16 -10.21
C ALA A 422 -25.52 16.28 -11.19
N ALA A 423 -25.22 16.84 -12.36
CA ALA A 423 -24.32 16.19 -13.32
C ALA A 423 -22.87 16.23 -12.79
N GLY A 424 -22.14 15.13 -12.99
CA GLY A 424 -20.72 15.06 -12.67
C GLY A 424 -19.93 16.11 -13.46
N SER A 425 -18.95 16.72 -12.81
CA SER A 425 -17.97 17.63 -13.38
C SER A 425 -16.58 17.01 -13.20
N PRO A 426 -15.89 16.63 -14.29
CA PRO A 426 -14.59 15.97 -14.21
C PRO A 426 -13.60 16.79 -13.37
N LEU A 427 -12.92 16.12 -12.42
CA LEU A 427 -11.88 16.74 -11.59
C LEU A 427 -10.63 17.14 -12.39
N ASP A 428 -10.50 16.58 -13.59
CA ASP A 428 -9.40 16.83 -14.53
C ASP A 428 -9.64 18.07 -15.43
N ALA A 429 -10.80 18.72 -15.31
CA ALA A 429 -11.14 19.87 -16.15
C ALA A 429 -10.24 21.08 -15.84
N ASP A 430 -9.33 21.35 -16.77
CA ASP A 430 -8.56 22.60 -16.82
C ASP A 430 -9.52 23.78 -17.05
N GLN A 431 -9.46 24.82 -16.19
CA GLN A 431 -10.10 26.11 -16.47
C GLN A 431 -9.25 26.96 -17.44
N SER A 432 -8.18 26.42 -18.01
CA SER A 432 -7.42 27.04 -19.09
C SER A 432 -7.57 26.23 -20.39
N GLY A 433 -8.13 26.89 -21.41
CA GLY A 433 -8.60 26.23 -22.63
C GLY A 433 -7.50 25.60 -23.46
N TRP A 434 -7.55 24.28 -23.59
CA TRP A 434 -7.07 23.52 -24.75
C TRP A 434 -8.09 22.43 -25.09
N THR A 435 -8.67 22.52 -26.28
CA THR A 435 -9.65 21.58 -26.81
C THR A 435 -8.99 20.53 -27.69
N THR A 436 -9.21 19.25 -27.40
CA THR A 436 -9.43 18.15 -28.36
C THR A 436 -10.01 16.97 -27.56
N ALA A 437 -11.32 16.77 -27.54
CA ALA A 437 -12.12 15.96 -28.48
C ALA A 437 -11.97 14.44 -28.26
N ASP A 438 -13.02 13.88 -27.64
CA ASP A 438 -13.50 12.50 -27.58
C ASP A 438 -12.53 11.33 -27.84
N ARG A 439 -12.36 10.52 -26.79
CA ARG A 439 -12.48 9.05 -26.87
C ARG A 439 -12.89 8.48 -25.51
N VAL A 440 -14.20 8.26 -25.38
CA VAL A 440 -14.76 7.32 -24.41
C VAL A 440 -14.36 5.92 -24.84
N GLY A 441 -13.71 5.20 -23.94
CA GLY A 441 -13.43 3.78 -24.04
C GLY A 441 -13.56 3.17 -22.65
N ASP A 442 -14.76 2.72 -22.31
CA ASP A 442 -14.95 1.69 -21.28
C ASP A 442 -14.07 0.48 -21.64
N VAL A 443 -13.06 0.20 -20.83
CA VAL A 443 -12.35 -1.08 -20.87
C VAL A 443 -12.12 -1.55 -19.44
N ALA A 444 -12.83 -2.64 -19.14
CA ALA A 444 -12.52 -3.71 -18.21
C ALA A 444 -11.49 -3.44 -17.10
N ILE A 445 -11.94 -3.54 -15.85
CA ILE A 445 -11.10 -4.03 -14.75
C ILE A 445 -10.57 -5.41 -15.19
N ASP A 446 -9.28 -5.60 -14.91
CA ASP A 446 -8.33 -6.51 -15.52
C ASP A 446 -8.67 -8.01 -15.39
N ARG A 447 -8.64 -8.73 -16.51
CA ARG A 447 -8.52 -10.21 -16.51
C ARG A 447 -7.04 -10.58 -16.34
N ALA A 448 -6.53 -10.57 -15.12
CA ALA A 448 -5.40 -11.41 -14.70
C ALA A 448 -5.04 -11.16 -13.21
N ALA A 449 -5.68 -11.88 -12.30
CA ALA A 449 -5.07 -12.15 -10.99
C ALA A 449 -4.44 -13.55 -11.01
N PRO A 450 -3.11 -13.71 -11.08
CA PRO A 450 -2.49 -14.85 -10.44
C PRO A 450 -2.61 -14.65 -8.92
N ARG A 451 -3.12 -15.67 -8.26
CA ARG A 451 -3.29 -15.75 -6.80
C ARG A 451 -1.98 -15.35 -6.11
N HIS A 452 -1.98 -14.23 -5.39
CA HIS A 452 -0.94 -13.95 -4.40
C HIS A 452 -1.18 -14.86 -3.20
N ARG A 453 -0.32 -15.87 -3.03
CA ARG A 453 -0.09 -16.55 -1.75
C ARG A 453 1.11 -15.93 -1.05
#